data_AF-A0A448L8N9-F1
#
_entry.id   AF-A0A448L8N9-F1
#
_cell.length_a   1.000
_cell.length_b   1.000
_cell.length_c   1.000
_cell.angle_alpha   90.00
_cell.angle_beta   90.00
_cell.angle_gamma   90.00
#
_symmetry.space_group_name_H-M   'P 1'
#
loop_
_entity.id
_entity.type
_entity.pdbx_description
1 polymer ?
#
loop_
_entity_poly.entity_id
_entity_poly.type
_entity_poly.pdbx_seq_one_letter_code
_entity_poly.pdbx_strand_id
1 'polypeptide(L)'
;MPFHIVFYNFATMKNYFWLLAVSASLCGCAETQDEKAAPLMAQIEALYEAGNYTQTLDSIMALRKDYPEAVESRKAALKIWQDASLKMAQADIAKTDSSLQVTLHALEGKRPLFERNMLHVKCDSLKARYEAMCGVVKMIRYRQQHP
;
A
#
# COMPACT_ATOMS: atom_id res chain seq x y z
N MET A 1 35.84 49.31 -38.02
CA MET A 1 35.27 48.03 -38.48
C MET A 1 36.20 46.93 -37.96
N PRO A 2 35.85 45.91 -37.15
CA PRO A 2 34.67 45.62 -36.33
C PRO A 2 35.06 45.19 -34.87
N PHE A 3 36.29 45.44 -34.40
CA PHE A 3 36.83 44.78 -33.20
C PHE A 3 36.34 45.34 -31.85
N HIS A 4 36.17 46.66 -31.72
CA HIS A 4 35.71 47.27 -30.45
C HIS A 4 34.22 47.02 -30.15
N ILE A 5 33.38 46.87 -31.19
CA ILE A 5 31.95 46.57 -31.02
C ILE A 5 31.75 45.11 -30.57
N VAL A 6 32.58 44.18 -31.06
CA VAL A 6 32.54 42.77 -30.66
C VAL A 6 32.98 42.59 -29.20
N PHE A 7 34.00 43.34 -28.75
CA PHE A 7 34.48 43.26 -27.36
C PHE A 7 33.48 43.84 -26.34
N TYR A 8 32.78 44.93 -26.69
CA TYR A 8 31.78 45.55 -25.82
C TYR A 8 30.53 44.67 -25.67
N ASN A 9 30.12 43.96 -26.73
CA ASN A 9 29.01 42.99 -26.69
C ASN A 9 29.38 41.68 -25.97
N PHE A 10 30.65 41.25 -26.02
CA PHE A 10 31.11 40.06 -25.30
C PHE A 10 31.17 40.29 -23.78
N ALA A 11 31.56 41.49 -23.35
CA ALA A 11 31.60 41.87 -21.93
C ALA A 11 30.20 42.02 -21.30
N THR A 12 29.21 42.52 -22.05
CA THR A 12 27.82 42.62 -21.58
C THR A 12 27.12 41.25 -21.52
N MET A 13 27.34 40.34 -22.48
CA MET A 13 26.78 38.97 -22.44
C MET A 13 27.26 38.14 -21.23
N LYS A 14 28.50 38.36 -20.77
CA LYS A 14 29.06 37.68 -19.59
C LYS A 14 28.31 38.04 -18.30
N ASN A 15 27.86 39.30 -18.16
CA ASN A 15 27.08 39.74 -16.98
C ASN A 15 25.65 39.16 -16.99
N TYR A 16 25.02 38.99 -18.16
CA TYR A 16 23.72 38.33 -18.27
C TYR A 16 23.82 36.82 -18.03
N PHE A 17 24.92 36.18 -18.44
CA PHE A 17 25.15 34.75 -18.19
C PHE A 17 25.27 34.44 -16.68
N TRP A 18 25.94 35.32 -15.92
CA TRP A 18 26.01 35.23 -14.46
C TRP A 18 24.65 35.45 -13.79
N LEU A 19 23.84 36.40 -14.27
CA LEU A 19 22.49 36.64 -13.76
C LEU A 19 21.54 35.45 -14.04
N LEU A 20 21.66 34.81 -15.20
CA LEU A 20 20.84 33.65 -15.60
C LEU A 20 21.23 32.37 -14.85
N ALA A 21 22.53 32.20 -14.54
CA ALA A 21 23.03 31.11 -13.69
C ALA A 21 22.58 31.26 -12.21
N VAL A 22 22.53 32.49 -11.68
CA VAL A 22 22.03 32.77 -10.32
C VAL A 22 20.51 32.58 -10.23
N SER A 23 19.74 32.94 -11.26
CA SER A 23 18.29 32.68 -11.28
C SER A 23 17.94 31.20 -11.42
N ALA A 24 18.75 30.41 -12.15
CA ALA A 24 18.56 28.96 -12.26
C ALA A 24 18.83 28.22 -10.93
N SER A 25 19.59 28.83 -10.01
CA SER A 25 19.93 28.27 -8.71
C SER A 25 18.80 28.42 -7.67
N LEU A 26 17.78 29.26 -7.95
CA LEU A 26 16.65 29.52 -7.04
C LEU A 26 15.45 28.60 -7.27
N CYS A 27 15.50 27.69 -8.23
CA CYS A 27 14.41 26.74 -8.53
C CYS A 27 14.49 25.43 -7.71
N GLY A 28 15.44 25.30 -6.78
CA GLY A 28 15.69 24.08 -6.02
C GLY A 28 15.46 24.23 -4.53
N CYS A 29 14.22 24.44 -4.08
CA CYS A 29 13.80 24.24 -2.68
C CYS A 29 12.27 24.19 -2.54
N ALA A 30 11.54 23.69 -3.56
CA ALA A 30 10.15 23.33 -3.35
C ALA A 30 10.11 21.93 -2.74
N GLU A 31 9.46 21.80 -1.58
CA GLU A 31 9.24 20.51 -0.91
C GLU A 31 8.58 19.52 -1.89
N THR A 32 9.19 18.34 -2.02
CA THR A 32 8.72 17.30 -2.94
C THR A 32 7.39 16.73 -2.48
N GLN A 33 6.63 16.12 -3.39
CA GLN A 33 5.37 15.47 -3.02
C GLN A 33 5.58 14.32 -2.03
N ASP A 34 6.73 13.62 -2.13
CA ASP A 34 7.12 12.58 -1.18
C ASP A 34 7.45 13.14 0.22
N GLU A 35 8.11 14.29 0.32
CA GLU A 35 8.34 14.96 1.61
C GLU A 35 7.03 15.38 2.28
N LYS A 36 6.06 15.89 1.50
CA LYS A 36 4.72 16.23 2.04
C LYS A 36 3.92 15.01 2.46
N ALA A 37 4.17 13.86 1.84
CA ALA A 37 3.52 12.59 2.14
C ALA A 37 4.17 11.85 3.33
N ALA A 38 5.42 12.21 3.70
CA ALA A 38 6.19 11.59 4.78
C ALA A 38 5.43 11.43 6.12
N PRO A 39 4.70 12.43 6.65
CA PRO A 39 3.98 12.25 7.91
C PRO A 39 2.88 11.19 7.82
N LEU A 40 2.17 11.13 6.69
CA LEU A 40 1.14 10.11 6.45
C LEU A 40 1.77 8.72 6.24
N MET A 41 2.92 8.66 5.58
CA MET A 41 3.68 7.42 5.43
C MET A 41 4.18 6.88 6.78
N ALA A 42 4.70 7.75 7.66
CA ALA A 42 5.09 7.37 9.02
C ALA A 42 3.90 6.85 9.85
N GLN A 43 2.71 7.44 9.66
CA GLN A 43 1.48 6.93 10.28
C GLN A 43 1.11 5.53 9.77
N ILE A 44 1.22 5.29 8.47
CA ILE A 44 0.97 3.97 7.86
C ILE A 44 1.88 2.91 8.48
N GLU A 45 3.17 3.22 8.62
CA GLU A 45 4.16 2.32 9.24
C GLU A 45 3.82 2.05 10.71
N ALA A 46 3.52 3.09 11.49
CA ALA A 46 3.15 2.92 12.89
C ALA A 46 1.88 2.06 13.08
N LEU A 47 0.85 2.27 12.24
CA LEU A 47 -0.36 1.45 12.26
C LEU A 47 -0.08 -0.01 11.89
N TYR A 48 0.80 -0.23 10.91
CA TYR A 48 1.20 -1.56 10.48
C TYR A 48 1.94 -2.32 11.58
N GLU A 49 2.92 -1.68 12.22
CA GLU A 49 3.68 -2.27 13.33
C GLU A 49 2.79 -2.53 14.57
N ALA A 50 1.78 -1.69 14.80
CA ALA A 50 0.76 -1.92 15.82
C ALA A 50 -0.22 -3.07 15.47
N GLY A 51 -0.15 -3.64 14.27
CA GLY A 51 -1.05 -4.70 13.81
C GLY A 51 -2.45 -4.21 13.42
N ASN A 52 -2.67 -2.89 13.32
CA ASN A 52 -3.95 -2.29 12.97
C ASN A 52 -4.18 -2.30 11.45
N TYR A 53 -4.16 -3.48 10.84
CA TYR A 53 -4.09 -3.65 9.39
C TYR A 53 -5.25 -2.97 8.63
N THR A 54 -6.48 -2.99 9.14
CA THR A 54 -7.60 -2.28 8.48
C THR A 54 -7.33 -0.77 8.37
N GLN A 55 -6.87 -0.14 9.46
CA GLN A 55 -6.54 1.28 9.46
C GLN A 55 -5.30 1.57 8.61
N THR A 56 -4.34 0.65 8.55
CA THR A 56 -3.20 0.72 7.62
C THR A 56 -3.70 0.79 6.17
N LEU A 57 -4.62 -0.10 5.76
CA LEU A 57 -5.19 -0.12 4.41
C LEU A 57 -5.95 1.17 4.08
N ASP A 58 -6.76 1.68 5.01
CA ASP A 58 -7.49 2.94 4.85
C ASP A 58 -6.54 4.14 4.69
N SER A 59 -5.47 4.19 5.49
CA SER A 59 -4.45 5.23 5.41
C SER A 59 -3.67 5.18 4.09
N ILE A 60 -3.40 3.99 3.56
CA ILE A 60 -2.79 3.80 2.23
C ILE A 60 -3.74 4.24 1.11
N MET A 61 -5.06 4.10 1.28
CA MET A 61 -6.04 4.66 0.34
C MET A 61 -6.01 6.20 0.37
N ALA A 62 -5.93 6.81 1.55
CA ALA A 62 -5.77 8.26 1.69
C ALA A 62 -4.47 8.75 1.03
N LEU A 63 -3.33 8.08 1.29
CA LEU A 63 -2.04 8.42 0.67
C LEU A 63 -2.12 8.47 -0.86
N ARG A 64 -2.75 7.46 -1.49
CA ARG A 64 -2.90 7.40 -2.94
C ARG A 64 -3.81 8.48 -3.51
N LYS A 65 -4.80 8.90 -2.73
CA LYS A 65 -5.77 9.93 -3.10
C LYS A 65 -5.19 11.33 -2.96
N ASP A 66 -4.55 11.59 -1.83
CA ASP A 66 -4.12 12.94 -1.43
C ASP A 66 -2.74 13.30 -1.99
N TYR A 67 -1.89 12.28 -2.20
CA TYR A 67 -0.54 12.44 -2.75
C TYR A 67 -0.31 11.53 -3.98
N PRO A 68 -1.05 11.72 -5.08
CA PRO A 68 -0.92 10.87 -6.26
C PRO A 68 0.46 10.96 -6.92
N GLU A 69 1.17 12.07 -6.75
CA GLU A 69 2.51 12.30 -7.33
C GLU A 69 3.66 11.82 -6.41
N ALA A 70 3.39 11.41 -5.17
CA ALA A 70 4.38 10.86 -4.24
C ALA A 70 4.70 9.40 -4.60
N VAL A 71 5.40 9.20 -5.72
CA VAL A 71 5.59 7.88 -6.34
C VAL A 71 6.36 6.93 -5.42
N GLU A 72 7.39 7.42 -4.72
CA GLU A 72 8.22 6.56 -3.86
C GLU A 72 7.45 6.17 -2.59
N SER A 73 6.72 7.11 -1.98
CA SER A 73 5.82 6.84 -0.85
C SER A 73 4.74 5.83 -1.23
N ARG A 74 4.15 5.95 -2.42
CA ARG A 74 3.14 5.00 -2.92
C ARG A 74 3.72 3.61 -3.19
N LYS A 75 4.95 3.51 -3.69
CA LYS A 75 5.65 2.22 -3.86
C LYS A 75 5.94 1.55 -2.53
N ALA A 76 6.40 2.32 -1.54
CA ALA A 76 6.64 1.82 -0.18
C ALA A 76 5.33 1.34 0.46
N ALA A 77 4.28 2.16 0.40
CA ALA A 77 2.95 1.82 0.88
C ALA A 77 2.35 0.58 0.19
N LEU A 78 2.62 0.35 -1.10
CA LEU A 78 2.16 -0.84 -1.80
C LEU A 78 2.72 -2.13 -1.19
N LYS A 79 3.98 -2.14 -0.76
CA LYS A 79 4.58 -3.30 -0.07
C LYS A 79 3.86 -3.57 1.25
N ILE A 80 3.66 -2.52 2.06
CA ILE A 80 2.93 -2.61 3.32
C ILE A 80 1.49 -3.10 3.07
N TRP A 81 0.82 -2.62 2.03
CA TRP A 81 -0.52 -3.05 1.66
C TRP A 81 -0.59 -4.55 1.36
N GLN A 82 0.37 -5.07 0.58
CA GLN A 82 0.44 -6.50 0.25
C GLN A 82 0.67 -7.35 1.51
N ASP A 83 1.60 -6.95 2.37
CA ASP A 83 1.92 -7.68 3.60
C ASP A 83 0.79 -7.64 4.62
N ALA A 84 0.18 -6.47 4.84
CA ALA A 84 -0.98 -6.31 5.71
C ALA A 84 -2.17 -7.16 5.19
N SER A 85 -2.44 -7.12 3.89
CA SER A 85 -3.49 -7.93 3.27
C SER A 85 -3.24 -9.43 3.42
N LEU A 86 -1.97 -9.86 3.30
CA LEU A 86 -1.57 -11.24 3.51
C LEU A 86 -1.83 -11.69 4.96
N LYS A 87 -1.41 -10.87 5.94
CA LYS A 87 -1.62 -11.16 7.37
C LYS A 87 -3.11 -11.22 7.73
N MET A 88 -3.92 -10.29 7.21
CA MET A 88 -5.37 -10.31 7.41
C MET A 88 -6.01 -11.59 6.84
N ALA A 89 -5.65 -11.96 5.60
CA ALA A 89 -6.17 -13.19 4.99
C ALA A 89 -5.76 -14.45 5.77
N GLN A 90 -4.52 -14.51 6.27
CA GLN A 90 -4.05 -15.61 7.11
C GLN A 90 -4.80 -15.69 8.45
N ALA A 91 -5.05 -14.56 9.10
CA ALA A 91 -5.82 -14.50 10.34
C ALA A 91 -7.27 -14.97 10.13
N ASP A 92 -7.90 -14.55 9.03
CA ASP A 92 -9.26 -14.97 8.72
C ASP A 92 -9.34 -16.47 8.35
N ILE A 93 -8.30 -17.03 7.70
CA ILE A 93 -8.18 -18.48 7.49
C ILE A 93 -8.17 -19.21 8.83
N ALA A 94 -7.30 -18.80 9.76
CA ALA A 94 -7.18 -19.44 11.07
C ALA A 94 -8.50 -19.38 11.87
N LYS A 95 -9.19 -18.23 11.83
CA LYS A 95 -10.49 -18.07 12.47
C LYS A 95 -11.58 -18.94 11.83
N THR A 96 -11.58 -19.02 10.50
CA THR A 96 -12.56 -19.81 9.74
C THR A 96 -12.34 -21.30 9.97
N ASP A 97 -11.09 -21.76 9.98
CA ASP A 97 -10.75 -23.15 10.26
C ASP A 97 -11.15 -23.54 11.68
N SER A 98 -10.82 -22.72 12.69
CA SER A 98 -11.27 -22.95 14.07
C SER A 98 -12.79 -23.05 14.18
N SER A 99 -13.53 -22.17 13.50
CA SER A 99 -15.00 -22.20 13.46
C SER A 99 -15.54 -23.46 12.77
N LEU A 100 -14.86 -23.92 11.71
CA LEU A 100 -15.20 -25.14 10.99
C LEU A 100 -14.98 -26.36 11.89
N GLN A 101 -13.85 -26.45 12.59
CA GLN A 101 -13.55 -27.54 13.52
C GLN A 101 -14.60 -27.62 14.65
N VAL A 102 -14.99 -26.48 15.23
CA VAL A 102 -16.08 -26.44 16.23
C VAL A 102 -17.39 -26.96 15.66
N THR A 103 -17.72 -26.59 14.42
CA THR A 103 -18.98 -27.01 13.76
C THR A 103 -18.94 -28.50 13.39
N LEU A 104 -17.78 -29.02 12.98
CA LEU A 104 -17.57 -30.45 12.71
C LEU A 104 -17.68 -31.28 13.99
N HIS A 105 -17.04 -30.86 15.08
CA HIS A 105 -17.15 -31.52 16.38
C HIS A 105 -18.60 -31.53 16.87
N ALA A 106 -19.36 -30.45 16.60
CA ALA A 106 -20.79 -30.44 16.87
C ALA A 106 -21.55 -31.57 16.12
N LEU A 107 -21.16 -31.95 14.90
CA LEU A 107 -21.85 -32.99 14.15
C LEU A 107 -21.68 -34.42 14.73
N GLU A 108 -20.68 -34.65 15.59
CA GLU A 108 -20.39 -35.98 16.17
C GLU A 108 -21.47 -36.47 17.15
N GLY A 109 -22.29 -35.57 17.70
CA GLY A 109 -23.37 -35.90 18.62
C GLY A 109 -24.66 -36.42 17.96
N LYS A 110 -25.52 -37.06 18.78
CA LYS A 110 -26.92 -37.34 18.40
C LYS A 110 -27.70 -36.02 18.41
N ARG A 111 -28.19 -35.61 17.24
CA ARG A 111 -28.99 -34.39 17.05
C ARG A 111 -30.23 -34.68 16.20
N PRO A 112 -31.30 -33.87 16.32
CA PRO A 112 -32.42 -33.93 15.40
C PRO A 112 -31.99 -33.60 13.96
N LEU A 113 -32.70 -34.18 12.99
CA LEU A 113 -32.36 -34.05 11.56
C LEU A 113 -32.24 -32.60 11.09
N PHE A 114 -33.17 -31.74 11.52
CA PHE A 114 -33.16 -30.32 11.16
C PHE A 114 -31.89 -29.61 11.63
N GLU A 115 -31.49 -29.78 12.89
CA GLU A 115 -30.30 -29.16 13.44
C GLU A 115 -29.03 -29.69 12.78
N ARG A 116 -28.96 -31.00 12.50
CA ARG A 116 -27.86 -31.60 11.76
C ARG A 116 -27.75 -31.01 10.35
N ASN A 117 -28.86 -30.85 9.63
CA ASN A 117 -28.86 -30.25 8.30
C ASN A 117 -28.37 -28.79 8.34
N MET A 118 -28.80 -28.01 9.35
CA MET A 118 -28.33 -26.64 9.53
C MET A 118 -26.81 -26.57 9.78
N LEU A 119 -26.27 -27.50 10.57
CA LEU A 119 -24.82 -27.59 10.80
C LEU A 119 -24.05 -27.96 9.53
N HIS A 120 -24.58 -28.84 8.68
CA HIS A 120 -23.97 -29.15 7.37
C HIS A 120 -23.91 -27.92 6.47
N VAL A 121 -25.00 -27.16 6.35
CA VAL A 121 -25.03 -25.90 5.59
C VAL A 121 -23.96 -24.92 6.11
N LYS A 122 -23.83 -24.82 7.44
CA LYS A 122 -22.81 -23.98 8.06
C LYS A 122 -21.39 -24.47 7.75
N CYS A 123 -21.13 -25.78 7.83
CA CYS A 123 -19.85 -26.37 7.45
C CYS A 123 -19.49 -26.07 5.99
N ASP A 124 -20.42 -26.24 5.06
CA ASP A 124 -20.18 -25.99 3.64
C ASP A 124 -19.90 -24.51 3.37
N SER A 125 -20.62 -23.61 4.04
CA SER A 125 -20.33 -22.17 4.01
C SER A 125 -18.92 -21.84 4.53
N LEU A 126 -18.52 -22.44 5.66
CA LEU A 126 -17.19 -22.23 6.24
C LEU A 126 -16.07 -22.80 5.35
N LYS A 127 -16.27 -23.97 4.74
CA LYS A 127 -15.33 -24.56 3.76
C LYS A 127 -15.17 -23.66 2.54
N ALA A 128 -16.27 -23.18 1.95
CA ALA A 128 -16.22 -22.28 0.81
C ALA A 128 -15.45 -20.99 1.15
N ARG A 129 -15.68 -20.42 2.34
CA ARG A 129 -14.95 -19.25 2.82
C ARG A 129 -13.45 -19.54 3.02
N TYR A 130 -13.10 -20.69 3.60
CA TYR A 130 -11.72 -21.12 3.80
C TYR A 130 -10.97 -21.26 2.46
N GLU A 131 -11.59 -21.93 1.48
CA GLU A 131 -11.02 -22.13 0.14
C GLU A 131 -10.81 -20.80 -0.59
N ALA A 132 -11.79 -19.90 -0.53
CA ALA A 132 -11.69 -18.57 -1.11
C ALA A 132 -10.49 -17.79 -0.55
N MET A 133 -10.29 -17.82 0.77
CA MET A 133 -9.17 -17.12 1.40
C MET A 133 -7.82 -17.78 1.13
N CYS A 134 -7.76 -19.11 1.08
CA CYS A 134 -6.57 -19.80 0.58
C CYS A 134 -6.22 -19.34 -0.85
N GLY A 135 -7.22 -19.13 -1.70
CA GLY A 135 -7.06 -18.52 -3.03
C GLY A 135 -6.48 -17.11 -2.97
N VAL A 136 -7.00 -16.24 -2.10
CA VAL A 136 -6.49 -14.87 -1.91
C VAL A 136 -5.01 -14.89 -1.49
N VAL A 137 -4.64 -15.70 -0.50
CA VAL A 137 -3.25 -15.84 -0.05
C VAL A 137 -2.33 -16.30 -1.18
N LYS A 138 -2.76 -17.28 -1.98
CA LYS A 138 -2.01 -17.75 -3.15
C LYS A 138 -1.79 -16.61 -4.15
N MET A 139 -2.82 -15.83 -4.44
CA MET A 139 -2.73 -14.71 -5.39
C MET A 139 -1.84 -13.57 -4.88
N ILE A 140 -1.90 -13.24 -3.59
CA ILE A 140 -1.02 -12.22 -2.99
C ILE A 140 0.44 -12.68 -3.11
N ARG A 141 0.75 -13.91 -2.70
CA ARG A 141 2.10 -14.47 -2.81
C ARG A 141 2.61 -14.53 -4.25
N TYR A 142 1.74 -14.91 -5.19
CA TYR A 142 2.08 -14.91 -6.61
C TYR A 142 2.49 -13.52 -7.09
N ARG A 143 1.73 -12.46 -6.74
CA ARG A 143 2.06 -11.08 -7.10
C ARG A 143 3.34 -10.58 -6.42
N GLN A 144 3.61 -11.00 -5.18
CA GLN A 144 4.86 -10.66 -4.50
C GLN A 144 6.10 -11.28 -5.16
N GLN A 145 5.95 -12.46 -5.79
CA GLN A 145 7.02 -13.13 -6.54
C GLN A 145 7.21 -12.55 -7.96
N HIS A 146 6.20 -11.84 -8.49
CA HIS A 146 6.18 -11.27 -9.84
C HIS A 146 5.80 -9.78 -9.78
N PRO A 147 6.70 -8.91 -9.27
CA PRO A 147 6.43 -7.49 -9.02
C PRO A 147 6.31 -6.64 -10.29
#